data_AF-A0A179UKG8-F1
#
_entry.id   AF-A0A179UKG8-F1
#
_cell.length_a   1.000
_cell.length_b   1.000
_cell.length_c   1.000
_cell.angle_alpha   90.00
_cell.angle_beta   90.00
_cell.angle_gamma   90.00
#
_symmetry.space_group_name_H-M   'P 1'
#
loop_
_entity.id
_entity.type
_entity.pdbx_description
1 polymer ?
#
loop_
_entity_poly.entity_id
_entity_poly.type
_entity_poly.pdbx_seq_one_letter_code
_entity_poly.pdbx_strand_id
1 'polypeptide(L)'
;MERGDEALAGREEEKIPSHRFPPAEHARRICFKGYYLSIYNQQTDHHEVHQNNKTPTTEYVEYEVPAGYTVYIRGASVYFTKS
;
A
#
# COMPACT_ATOMS: atom_id res chain seq x y z
N MET A 1 -2.14 18.75 -24.72
CA MET A 1 -2.33 17.30 -24.81
C MET A 1 -1.09 16.65 -24.21
N GLU A 2 -0.84 16.90 -22.93
CA GLU A 2 -1.37 16.17 -21.77
C GLU A 2 -0.63 14.85 -21.55
N ARG A 3 0.54 14.95 -20.90
CA ARG A 3 1.19 13.86 -20.16
C ARG A 3 0.33 13.35 -18.98
N GLY A 4 -0.92 13.79 -18.88
CA GLY A 4 -1.88 13.43 -17.84
C GLY A 4 -2.68 12.17 -18.15
N ASP A 5 -2.88 11.83 -19.44
CA ASP A 5 -3.78 10.73 -19.82
C ASP A 5 -3.13 9.34 -19.80
N GLU A 6 -1.80 9.24 -19.90
CA GLU A 6 -1.12 7.94 -19.81
C GLU A 6 -1.05 7.39 -18.37
N ALA A 7 -1.25 8.24 -17.35
CA ALA A 7 -1.38 7.79 -15.97
C ALA A 7 -2.72 7.08 -15.69
N LEU A 8 -3.71 7.21 -16.59
CA LEU A 8 -5.02 6.55 -16.51
C LEU A 8 -5.07 5.23 -17.29
N ALA A 9 -4.04 4.92 -18.07
CA ALA A 9 -3.98 3.71 -18.85
C ALA A 9 -3.10 2.69 -18.12
N GLY A 10 -3.71 1.87 -17.25
CA GLY A 10 -3.07 0.84 -16.41
C GLY A 10 -2.34 -0.30 -17.14
N ARG A 11 -1.63 0.00 -18.22
CA ARG A 11 -0.91 -0.94 -19.09
C ARG A 11 0.52 -1.21 -18.60
N GLU A 12 1.17 -0.24 -17.96
CA GLU A 12 2.51 -0.44 -17.35
C GLU A 12 2.44 -1.05 -15.94
N GLU A 13 1.31 -0.94 -15.25
CA GLU A 13 1.13 -1.47 -13.89
C GLU A 13 1.00 -2.99 -13.84
N GLU A 14 0.60 -3.62 -14.95
CA GLU A 14 0.29 -5.06 -15.04
C GLU A 14 1.50 -5.96 -14.72
N LYS A 15 2.73 -5.42 -14.85
CA LYS A 15 3.97 -6.14 -14.53
C LYS A 15 4.53 -5.86 -13.15
N ILE A 16 4.02 -4.86 -12.42
CA ILE A 16 4.54 -4.54 -11.09
C ILE A 16 3.80 -5.40 -10.07
N PRO A 17 4.50 -6.28 -9.32
CA PRO A 17 3.84 -7.11 -8.33
C PRO A 17 3.06 -6.27 -7.33
N SER A 18 1.79 -6.56 -7.18
CA SER A 18 0.90 -5.91 -6.23
C SER A 18 0.18 -6.94 -5.39
N HIS A 19 -0.22 -6.55 -4.19
CA HIS A 19 -1.00 -7.41 -3.30
C HIS A 19 -1.95 -6.58 -2.45
N ARG A 20 -3.13 -7.15 -2.18
CA ARG A 20 -4.11 -6.56 -1.27
C ARG A 20 -4.36 -7.53 -0.12
N PHE A 21 -4.00 -7.12 1.08
CA PHE A 21 -4.31 -7.85 2.31
C PHE A 21 -5.69 -7.41 2.81
N PRO A 22 -6.59 -8.35 3.11
CA PRO A 22 -7.91 -8.02 3.62
C PRO A 22 -7.82 -7.35 5.01
N PRO A 23 -8.85 -6.60 5.39
CA PRO A 23 -8.95 -6.05 6.73
C PRO A 23 -9.00 -7.16 7.78
N ALA A 24 -8.50 -6.86 8.98
CA ALA A 24 -8.61 -7.74 10.14
C ALA A 24 -9.45 -7.10 11.24
N GLU A 25 -9.97 -7.92 12.15
CA GLU A 25 -10.78 -7.48 13.29
C GLU A 25 -9.96 -6.79 14.39
N HIS A 26 -8.63 -6.95 14.39
CA HIS A 26 -7.72 -6.33 15.34
C HIS A 26 -6.64 -5.52 14.63
N ALA A 27 -6.11 -4.52 15.33
CA ALA A 27 -4.98 -3.75 14.85
C ALA A 27 -3.72 -4.63 14.76
N ARG A 28 -2.93 -4.42 13.70
CA ARG A 28 -1.70 -5.18 13.43
C ARG A 28 -0.59 -4.23 12.99
N ARG A 29 0.65 -4.68 13.06
CA ARG A 29 1.80 -3.94 12.57
C ARG A 29 2.34 -4.59 11.30
N ILE A 30 2.77 -3.77 10.35
CA ILE A 30 3.45 -4.20 9.14
C ILE A 30 4.79 -3.53 9.04
N CYS A 31 5.79 -4.27 8.59
CA CYS A 31 7.05 -3.72 8.13
C CYS A 31 7.01 -3.66 6.61
N PHE A 32 7.14 -2.46 6.04
CA PHE A 32 7.03 -2.21 4.60
C PHE A 32 8.34 -1.71 4.01
N LYS A 33 8.68 -2.21 2.83
CA LYS A 33 9.76 -1.71 1.98
C LYS A 33 9.31 -1.70 0.52
N GLY A 34 9.36 -0.56 -0.18
CA GLY A 34 9.07 -0.50 -1.62
C GLY A 34 8.52 0.83 -2.11
N TYR A 35 7.80 0.76 -3.24
CA TYR A 35 7.29 1.94 -3.95
C TYR A 35 5.96 2.45 -3.41
N TYR A 36 5.00 1.56 -3.18
CA TYR A 36 3.64 1.96 -2.87
C TYR A 36 3.06 1.20 -1.67
N LEU A 37 2.47 1.94 -0.74
CA LEU A 37 1.72 1.45 0.41
C LEU A 37 0.45 2.29 0.59
N SER A 38 -0.70 1.64 0.66
CA SER A 38 -1.96 2.27 1.08
C SER A 38 -2.59 1.45 2.20
N ILE A 39 -2.83 2.09 3.35
CA ILE A 39 -3.62 1.55 4.46
C ILE A 39 -4.94 2.31 4.45
N TYR A 40 -6.02 1.64 4.06
CA TYR A 40 -7.29 2.27 3.67
C TYR A 40 -8.50 1.57 4.28
N ASN A 41 -9.43 2.35 4.81
CA ASN A 41 -10.74 1.88 5.26
C ASN A 41 -11.80 2.15 4.19
N GLN A 42 -12.32 1.07 3.61
CA GLN A 42 -13.31 1.16 2.52
C GLN A 42 -14.69 1.65 2.98
N GLN A 43 -15.02 1.51 4.27
CA GLN A 43 -16.33 1.89 4.80
C GLN A 43 -16.42 3.40 5.02
N THR A 44 -15.32 4.01 5.45
CA THR A 44 -15.24 5.43 5.78
C THR A 44 -14.53 6.26 4.71
N ASP A 45 -14.03 5.61 3.66
CA ASP A 45 -13.18 6.21 2.62
C ASP A 45 -11.93 6.91 3.19
N HIS A 46 -11.40 6.38 4.29
CA HIS A 46 -10.28 7.00 5.02
C HIS A 46 -8.94 6.31 4.72
N HIS A 47 -7.90 7.11 4.48
CA HIS A 47 -6.53 6.64 4.35
C HIS A 47 -5.72 6.95 5.62
N GLU A 48 -5.26 5.91 6.31
CA GLU A 48 -4.31 6.04 7.41
C GLU A 48 -2.90 6.33 6.87
N VAL A 49 -2.51 5.61 5.82
CA VAL A 49 -1.23 5.79 5.13
C VAL A 49 -1.48 5.75 3.64
N HIS A 50 -0.88 6.69 2.91
CA HIS A 50 -0.85 6.69 1.45
C HIS A 50 0.54 7.11 0.98
N GLN A 51 1.32 6.16 0.48
CA GLN A 51 2.65 6.37 -0.05
C GLN A 51 2.72 5.91 -1.50
N ASN A 52 3.25 6.77 -2.36
CA ASN A 52 3.51 6.49 -3.76
C ASN A 52 4.86 7.13 -4.12
N ASN A 53 5.93 6.44 -3.75
CA ASN A 53 7.28 6.96 -3.88
C ASN A 53 7.80 6.75 -5.30
N LYS A 54 8.52 7.75 -5.86
CA LYS A 54 9.27 7.59 -7.12
C LYS A 54 10.52 6.73 -6.93
N THR A 55 11.13 6.80 -5.75
CA THR A 55 12.28 5.99 -5.32
C THR A 55 11.81 5.09 -4.19
N PRO A 56 12.04 3.76 -4.26
CA PRO A 56 11.52 2.86 -3.25
C PRO A 56 12.24 3.09 -1.92
N THR A 57 11.55 2.83 -0.80
CA THR A 57 12.25 2.75 0.47
C THR A 57 13.26 1.60 0.44
N THR A 58 14.44 1.83 1.01
CA THR A 58 15.54 0.84 1.03
C THR A 58 15.55 0.02 2.31
N GLU A 59 14.90 0.51 3.36
CA GLU A 59 14.77 -0.09 4.68
C GLU A 59 13.32 -0.45 4.97
N TYR A 60 13.12 -1.41 5.87
CA TYR A 60 11.80 -1.75 6.37
C TYR A 60 11.37 -0.70 7.39
N VAL A 61 10.27 -0.01 7.10
CA VAL A 61 9.64 0.94 8.01
C VAL A 61 8.36 0.32 8.54
N GLU A 62 8.14 0.45 9.85
CA GLU A 62 6.97 -0.12 10.49
C GLU A 62 5.79 0.85 10.49
N TYR A 63 4.59 0.32 10.22
CA TYR A 63 3.33 1.04 10.24
C TYR A 63 2.28 0.28 11.04
N GLU A 64 1.42 1.02 11.73
CA GLU A 64 0.20 0.47 12.31
C GLU A 64 -0.87 0.33 11.23
N VAL A 65 -1.57 -0.80 11.25
CA VAL A 65 -2.76 -1.08 10.44
C VAL A 65 -3.92 -1.20 11.42
N PRO A 66 -4.80 -0.19 11.51
CA PRO A 66 -5.93 -0.25 12.41
C PRO A 66 -6.90 -1.38 12.02
N ALA A 67 -7.70 -1.85 12.99
CA ALA A 67 -8.76 -2.81 12.73
C ALA A 67 -9.72 -2.29 11.64
N GLY A 68 -10.13 -3.16 10.73
CA GLY A 68 -11.00 -2.80 9.61
C GLY A 68 -10.29 -2.17 8.40
N TYR A 69 -8.98 -1.92 8.44
CA TYR A 69 -8.24 -1.33 7.32
C TYR A 69 -7.62 -2.39 6.41
N THR A 70 -7.76 -2.17 5.11
CA THR A 70 -7.12 -2.93 4.04
C THR A 70 -5.72 -2.40 3.78
N VAL A 71 -4.77 -3.28 3.50
CA VAL A 71 -3.42 -2.90 3.05
C VAL A 71 -3.25 -3.23 1.58
N TYR A 72 -2.91 -2.25 0.78
CA TYR A 72 -2.56 -2.41 -0.63
C TYR A 72 -1.11 -2.02 -0.86
N ILE A 73 -0.36 -2.89 -1.53
CA ILE A 73 1.05 -2.66 -1.88
C ILE A 73 1.28 -2.86 -3.37
N ARG A 74 2.26 -2.15 -3.93
CA ARG A 74 2.73 -2.33 -5.31
C ARG A 74 4.24 -2.08 -5.37
N GLY A 75 4.97 -2.99 -6.02
CA GLY A 75 6.42 -2.95 -6.13
C GLY A 75 7.11 -2.95 -4.76
N ALA A 76 6.64 -3.80 -3.85
CA ALA A 76 7.06 -3.76 -2.45
C ALA A 76 7.08 -5.14 -1.80
N SER A 77 7.79 -5.22 -0.69
CA SER A 77 7.85 -6.35 0.22
C SER A 77 7.28 -5.94 1.58
N VAL A 78 6.49 -6.84 2.19
CA VAL A 78 5.99 -6.65 3.55
C VAL A 78 6.06 -7.94 4.35
N TYR A 79 6.11 -7.80 5.66
CA TYR A 79 5.76 -8.85 6.59
C TYR A 79 4.97 -8.27 7.76
N PHE A 80 4.06 -9.07 8.32
CA PHE A 80 3.32 -8.71 9.52
C PHE A 80 4.14 -9.08 10.74
N THR A 81 4.26 -8.17 11.70
CA THR A 81 4.82 -8.45 13.01
C THR A 81 3.68 -8.82 13.96
N LYS A 82 3.93 -9.73 14.90
CA LYS A 82 2.97 -10.03 15.96
C LYS A 82 2.92 -8.82 16.89
N SER A 83 1.74 -8.22 17.03
CA SER A 83 1.41 -7.29 18.11
C SER A 83 1.41 -8.02 19.44
#